data_AF-A0A3A1UA43-F1
#
_entry.id   AF-A0A3A1UA43-F1
#
_cell.length_a   1.000
_cell.length_b   1.000
_cell.length_c   1.000
_cell.angle_alpha   90.00
_cell.angle_beta   90.00
_cell.angle_gamma   90.00
#
_symmetry.space_group_name_H-M   'P 1'
#
loop_
_entity.id
_entity.type
_entity.pdbx_description
1 polymer ?
#
loop_
_entity_poly.entity_id
_entity_poly.type
_entity_poly.pdbx_seq_one_letter_code
_entity_poly.pdbx_strand_id
1 'polypeptide(L)'
;MLVVRAGRQAAGAPDLTQGTLRVRAEVHTGVEQALIGLTRSLALVGSPGDAAYGQMYLRQVGDEALEVGSRSEIRRGFRAMIVARRGRSATHLDYSILRLPGDDSLHAAVLQFELLLIEAIRRLDSDADVRLVGRALRDLDRTERTPLGEPGESMR
;
A
#
# COMPACT_ATOMS: atom_id res chain seq x y z
N MET A 1 24.31 -23.81 8.11
CA MET A 1 23.77 -24.18 6.78
C MET A 1 22.33 -23.68 6.73
N LEU A 2 22.10 -22.51 6.12
CA LEU A 2 20.78 -21.88 6.08
C LEU A 2 20.22 -22.06 4.65
N VAL A 3 19.23 -22.93 4.50
CA VAL A 3 18.58 -23.18 3.21
C VAL A 3 17.40 -22.24 3.08
N VAL A 4 17.58 -21.13 2.37
CA VAL A 4 16.48 -20.28 1.91
C VAL A 4 15.91 -20.92 0.65
N ARG A 5 14.78 -21.63 0.78
CA ARG A 5 13.99 -22.06 -0.38
C ARG A 5 13.30 -20.83 -0.97
N ALA A 6 13.90 -20.27 -2.01
CA ALA A 6 13.24 -19.32 -2.90
C ALA A 6 12.08 -20.03 -3.62
N GLY A 7 10.85 -19.76 -3.16
CA GLY A 7 9.64 -20.18 -3.83
C GLY A 7 9.52 -19.44 -5.16
N ARG A 8 9.44 -20.24 -6.23
CA ARG A 8 9.12 -19.91 -7.63
C ARG A 8 8.22 -18.66 -7.74
N GLN A 9 8.78 -17.55 -8.21
CA GLN A 9 8.01 -16.37 -8.59
C GLN A 9 7.16 -16.72 -9.81
N ALA A 10 5.84 -16.63 -9.67
CA ALA A 10 4.93 -16.61 -10.80
C ALA A 10 5.14 -15.29 -11.55
N ALA A 11 5.47 -15.38 -12.85
CA ALA A 11 5.61 -14.22 -13.72
C ALA A 11 4.29 -13.44 -13.74
N GLY A 12 4.30 -12.24 -13.13
CA GLY A 12 3.14 -11.33 -13.07
C GLY A 12 2.68 -10.93 -11.67
N ALA A 13 3.21 -11.54 -10.60
CA ALA A 13 2.92 -11.06 -9.24
C ALA A 13 3.65 -9.73 -9.01
N PRO A 14 2.97 -8.64 -8.58
CA PRO A 14 3.63 -7.39 -8.22
C PRO A 14 4.68 -7.68 -7.15
N ASP A 15 5.89 -7.15 -7.30
CA ASP A 15 6.97 -7.36 -6.35
C ASP A 15 6.62 -6.70 -5.00
N LEU A 16 6.03 -7.51 -4.11
CA LEU A 16 5.59 -7.10 -2.78
C LEU A 16 6.76 -6.73 -1.85
N THR A 17 8.02 -6.94 -2.28
CA THR A 17 9.20 -6.63 -1.47
C THR A 17 9.71 -5.19 -1.58
N GLN A 18 9.08 -4.35 -2.40
CA GLN A 18 9.59 -3.00 -2.70
C GLN A 18 8.86 -1.83 -2.00
N GLY A 19 7.93 -2.12 -1.07
CA GLY A 19 7.16 -1.09 -0.37
C GLY A 19 7.57 -0.87 1.10
N THR A 20 7.32 0.34 1.62
CA THR A 20 7.39 0.61 3.05
C THR A 20 6.13 0.08 3.73
N LEU A 21 6.26 -1.01 4.49
CA LEU A 21 5.18 -1.59 5.28
C LEU A 21 4.72 -0.62 6.39
N ARG A 22 3.42 -0.31 6.42
CA ARG A 22 2.81 0.65 7.36
C ARG A 22 1.90 -0.02 8.38
N VAL A 23 1.06 -0.94 7.92
CA VAL A 23 0.06 -1.62 8.75
C VAL A 23 0.17 -3.12 8.54
N ARG A 24 0.15 -3.87 9.63
CA ARG A 24 -0.16 -5.29 9.65
C ARG A 24 -1.45 -5.52 10.40
N ALA A 25 -2.27 -6.44 9.92
CA ALA A 25 -3.43 -6.90 10.67
C ALA A 25 -3.63 -8.40 10.51
N GLU A 26 -4.13 -9.03 11.56
CA GLU A 26 -4.71 -10.37 11.50
C GLU A 26 -6.22 -10.26 11.66
N VAL A 27 -6.98 -10.79 10.69
CA VAL A 27 -8.43 -10.78 10.67
C VAL A 27 -8.98 -12.20 10.59
N HIS A 28 -9.99 -12.52 11.39
CA HIS A 28 -10.57 -13.86 11.54
C HIS A 28 -11.65 -14.15 10.48
N THR A 29 -11.31 -13.88 9.22
CA THR A 29 -12.18 -14.17 8.07
C THR A 29 -11.35 -14.69 6.90
N GLY A 30 -12.02 -15.22 5.86
CA GLY A 30 -11.35 -15.70 4.65
C GLY A 30 -10.76 -14.56 3.82
N VAL A 31 -9.72 -14.85 3.03
CA VAL A 31 -9.01 -13.87 2.19
C VAL A 31 -9.97 -13.08 1.30
N GLU A 32 -10.80 -13.78 0.53
CA GLU A 32 -11.77 -13.17 -0.38
C GLU A 32 -12.77 -12.26 0.37
N GLN A 33 -13.28 -12.73 1.51
CA GLN A 33 -14.22 -11.97 2.33
C GLN A 33 -13.58 -10.71 2.93
N ALA A 34 -12.31 -10.81 3.37
CA ALA A 34 -11.54 -9.66 3.82
C ALA A 34 -11.40 -8.62 2.69
N LEU A 35 -11.02 -9.03 1.48
CA LEU A 35 -10.81 -8.12 0.35
C LEU A 35 -12.11 -7.47 -0.13
N ILE A 36 -13.20 -8.25 -0.25
CA ILE A 36 -14.52 -7.72 -0.61
C ILE A 36 -14.99 -6.72 0.44
N GLY A 37 -14.86 -7.07 1.71
CA GLY A 37 -15.28 -6.22 2.82
C GLY A 37 -14.46 -4.92 2.92
N LEU A 38 -13.15 -4.99 2.69
CA LEU A 38 -12.29 -3.81 2.60
C LEU A 38 -12.71 -2.91 1.43
N THR A 39 -12.91 -3.50 0.25
CA THR A 39 -13.31 -2.76 -0.95
C THR A 39 -14.61 -1.98 -0.72
N ARG A 40 -15.60 -2.61 -0.09
CA ARG A 40 -16.87 -1.96 0.26
C ARG A 40 -16.71 -0.87 1.32
N SER A 41 -15.88 -1.11 2.33
CA SER A 41 -15.71 -0.19 3.46
C SER A 41 -14.91 1.06 3.10
N LEU A 42 -13.91 0.92 2.21
CA LEU A 42 -13.07 2.03 1.77
C LEU A 42 -13.78 2.95 0.77
N ALA A 43 -14.80 2.45 0.08
CA ALA A 43 -15.68 3.22 -0.82
C ALA A 43 -14.92 4.11 -1.84
N LEU A 44 -13.76 3.65 -2.30
CA LEU A 44 -12.96 4.31 -3.34
C LEU A 44 -13.47 3.92 -4.73
N VAL A 45 -13.19 4.76 -5.73
CA VAL A 45 -13.52 4.43 -7.13
C VAL A 45 -12.68 3.25 -7.62
N GLY A 46 -13.26 2.41 -8.48
CA GLY A 46 -12.71 1.10 -8.85
C GLY A 46 -11.54 1.11 -9.83
N SER A 47 -11.25 2.25 -10.47
CA SER A 47 -10.18 2.34 -11.47
C SER A 47 -9.58 3.75 -11.57
N PRO A 48 -8.35 3.87 -12.12
CA PRO A 48 -7.76 5.18 -12.41
C PRO A 48 -8.58 6.02 -13.39
N GLY A 49 -9.36 5.38 -14.28
CA GLY A 49 -10.18 6.08 -15.29
C GLY A 49 -11.35 6.84 -14.67
N ASP A 50 -11.88 6.33 -13.56
CA ASP A 50 -13.05 6.87 -12.87
C ASP A 50 -12.69 7.90 -11.79
N ALA A 51 -11.42 7.98 -11.40
CA ALA A 51 -10.93 8.95 -10.43
C ALA A 51 -10.78 10.34 -11.06
N ALA A 52 -11.15 11.41 -10.36
CA ALA A 52 -10.74 12.77 -10.72
C ALA A 52 -9.26 13.00 -10.39
N TYR A 53 -8.67 14.08 -10.91
CA TYR A 53 -7.29 14.46 -10.56
C TYR A 53 -7.14 14.60 -9.03
N GLY A 54 -6.09 14.01 -8.46
CA GLY A 54 -5.84 14.02 -7.01
C GLY A 54 -6.71 13.04 -6.22
N GLN A 55 -7.73 12.42 -6.82
CA GLN A 55 -8.57 11.45 -6.14
C GLN A 55 -7.89 10.08 -6.07
N MET A 56 -8.14 9.35 -4.97
CA MET A 56 -7.70 7.97 -4.82
C MET A 56 -8.67 6.98 -5.49
N TYR A 57 -8.09 5.89 -5.98
CA TYR A 57 -8.80 4.73 -6.50
C TYR A 57 -8.31 3.46 -5.81
N LEU A 58 -9.13 2.42 -5.87
CA LEU A 58 -8.83 1.08 -5.38
C LEU A 58 -9.15 0.08 -6.49
N ARG A 59 -8.19 -0.78 -6.82
CA ARG A 59 -8.36 -1.80 -7.86
C ARG A 59 -7.86 -3.13 -7.37
N GLN A 60 -8.61 -4.20 -7.63
CA GLN A 60 -8.13 -5.55 -7.38
C GLN A 60 -7.04 -5.96 -8.37
N VAL A 61 -5.92 -6.46 -7.86
CA VAL A 61 -4.77 -6.90 -8.65
C VAL A 61 -4.45 -8.34 -8.25
N GLY A 62 -5.13 -9.27 -8.91
CA GLY A 62 -5.10 -10.69 -8.57
C GLY A 62 -6.04 -11.05 -7.41
N ASP A 63 -5.95 -12.31 -6.95
CA ASP A 63 -6.91 -12.87 -5.99
C ASP A 63 -6.65 -12.45 -4.55
N GLU A 64 -5.43 -12.02 -4.25
CA GLU A 64 -4.93 -11.77 -2.89
C GLU A 64 -4.49 -10.33 -2.65
N ALA A 65 -4.73 -9.40 -3.59
CA ALA A 65 -4.23 -8.03 -3.46
C ALA A 65 -5.14 -6.95 -4.03
N LEU A 66 -5.08 -5.79 -3.40
CA LEU A 66 -5.71 -4.54 -3.83
C LEU A 66 -4.62 -3.46 -3.99
N GLU A 67 -4.56 -2.86 -5.17
CA GLU A 67 -3.77 -1.66 -5.42
C GLU A 67 -4.58 -0.42 -5.04
N VAL A 68 -3.97 0.45 -4.24
CA VAL A 68 -4.47 1.79 -3.98
C VAL A 68 -3.57 2.76 -4.74
N GLY A 69 -4.15 3.71 -5.46
CA GLY A 69 -3.38 4.76 -6.10
C GLY A 69 -4.12 6.08 -6.11
N SER A 70 -3.42 7.16 -6.46
CA SER A 70 -4.07 8.43 -6.80
C SER A 70 -3.87 8.78 -8.26
N ARG A 71 -4.88 9.41 -8.87
CA ARG A 71 -4.76 9.91 -10.24
C ARG A 71 -3.84 11.13 -10.26
N SER A 72 -2.81 11.05 -11.08
CA SER A 72 -1.85 12.14 -11.31
C SER A 72 -1.44 12.15 -12.78
N GLU A 73 -1.53 13.31 -13.42
CA GLU A 73 -1.15 13.50 -14.83
C GLU A 73 0.37 13.48 -15.03
N ILE A 74 1.13 13.86 -14.01
CA ILE A 74 2.60 13.96 -14.04
C ILE A 74 3.30 12.73 -13.41
N ARG A 75 2.57 11.63 -13.22
CA ARG A 75 3.07 10.36 -12.61
C ARG A 75 3.68 10.51 -11.21
N ARG A 76 3.40 11.60 -10.49
CA ARG A 76 3.81 11.83 -9.08
C ARG A 76 2.73 11.40 -8.07
N GLY A 77 1.80 10.56 -8.49
CA GLY A 77 0.68 10.10 -7.67
C GLY A 77 1.11 9.10 -6.60
N PHE A 78 0.27 8.97 -5.58
CA PHE A 78 0.40 7.95 -4.55
C PHE A 78 0.21 6.55 -5.13
N ARG A 79 0.94 5.56 -4.59
CA ARG A 79 0.72 4.14 -4.88
C ARG A 79 1.01 3.29 -3.65
N ALA A 80 0.11 2.38 -3.33
CA ALA A 80 0.24 1.43 -2.26
C ALA A 80 -0.42 0.09 -2.62
N MET A 81 -0.15 -0.92 -1.79
CA MET A 81 -0.70 -2.27 -1.95
C MET A 81 -1.24 -2.74 -0.61
N ILE A 82 -2.41 -3.38 -0.65
CA ILE A 82 -2.96 -4.18 0.44
C ILE A 82 -2.89 -5.63 -0.02
N VAL A 83 -2.19 -6.47 0.72
CA VAL A 83 -2.04 -7.90 0.41
C VAL A 83 -2.70 -8.72 1.52
N ALA A 84 -3.58 -9.62 1.14
CA ALA A 84 -4.26 -10.55 2.02
C ALA A 84 -3.73 -11.96 1.78
N ARG A 85 -3.11 -12.57 2.79
CA ARG A 85 -2.59 -13.93 2.70
C ARG A 85 -3.29 -14.83 3.68
N ARG A 86 -3.57 -16.06 3.26
CA ARG A 86 -4.12 -17.08 4.14
C ARG A 86 -3.09 -17.50 5.19
N GLY A 87 -3.41 -17.25 6.46
CA GLY A 87 -2.71 -17.82 7.61
C GLY A 87 -3.32 -19.14 8.05
N ARG A 88 -2.83 -19.68 9.17
CA ARG A 88 -3.30 -20.96 9.72
C ARG A 88 -4.72 -20.88 10.28
N SER A 89 -5.05 -19.78 10.96
CA SER A 89 -6.34 -19.55 11.63
C SER A 89 -6.96 -18.19 11.32
N ALA A 90 -6.24 -17.32 10.60
CA ALA A 90 -6.65 -15.96 10.28
C ALA A 90 -6.10 -15.56 8.90
N THR A 91 -6.63 -14.48 8.34
CA THR A 91 -6.06 -13.82 7.16
C THR A 91 -5.12 -12.72 7.61
N HIS A 92 -3.93 -12.69 7.04
CA HIS A 92 -2.94 -11.66 7.32
C HIS A 92 -3.04 -10.57 6.26
N LEU A 93 -3.28 -9.34 6.69
CA LEU A 93 -3.33 -8.15 5.85
C LEU A 93 -2.03 -7.35 6.06
N ASP A 94 -1.30 -7.12 4.97
CA ASP A 94 -0.16 -6.20 4.93
C ASP A 94 -0.50 -5.02 4.03
N TYR A 95 -0.38 -3.80 4.56
CA TYR A 95 -0.49 -2.58 3.76
C TYR A 95 0.85 -1.86 3.68
N SER A 96 1.31 -1.65 2.44
CA SER A 96 2.62 -1.10 2.13
C SER A 96 2.51 0.04 1.12
N ILE A 97 3.22 1.15 1.39
CA ILE A 97 3.34 2.27 0.46
C ILE A 97 4.47 1.95 -0.52
N LEU A 98 4.17 1.95 -1.81
CA LEU A 98 5.14 1.74 -2.88
C LEU A 98 5.74 3.07 -3.36
N ARG A 99 4.93 4.14 -3.30
CA ARG A 99 5.35 5.49 -3.68
C ARG A 99 4.48 6.53 -2.98
N LEU A 100 5.14 7.52 -2.39
CA LEU A 100 4.46 8.68 -1.80
C LEU A 100 4.09 9.70 -2.87
N PRO A 101 3.06 10.51 -2.63
CA PRO A 101 2.77 11.64 -3.49
C PRO A 101 3.86 12.70 -3.37
N GLY A 102 4.12 13.42 -4.46
CA GLY A 102 5.04 14.57 -4.46
C GLY A 102 4.38 15.92 -4.13
N ASP A 103 3.16 15.91 -3.60
CA ASP A 103 2.32 17.09 -3.32
C ASP A 103 1.72 16.95 -1.91
N ASP A 104 1.81 18.00 -1.10
CA ASP A 104 1.35 18.05 0.30
C ASP A 104 -0.15 17.78 0.46
N SER A 105 -0.98 18.20 -0.50
CA SER A 105 -2.42 17.97 -0.48
C SER A 105 -2.76 16.48 -0.56
N LEU A 106 -2.03 15.74 -1.39
CA LEU A 106 -2.13 14.30 -1.49
C LEU A 106 -1.54 13.60 -0.26
N HIS A 107 -0.55 14.20 0.41
CA HIS A 107 -0.01 13.66 1.65
C HIS A 107 -1.08 13.58 2.75
N ALA A 108 -1.86 14.66 2.94
CA ALA A 108 -2.98 14.67 3.89
C ALA A 108 -4.04 13.61 3.54
N ALA A 109 -4.35 13.45 2.26
CA ALA A 109 -5.28 12.43 1.80
C ALA A 109 -4.77 11.01 2.12
N VAL A 110 -3.46 10.74 1.96
CA VAL A 110 -2.84 9.45 2.31
C VAL A 110 -2.98 9.14 3.78
N LEU A 111 -2.74 10.10 4.67
CA LEU A 111 -2.92 9.91 6.11
C LEU A 111 -4.38 9.60 6.46
N GLN A 112 -5.34 10.32 5.86
CA GLN A 112 -6.76 10.04 6.05
C GLN A 112 -7.13 8.63 5.56
N PHE A 113 -6.59 8.22 4.41
CA PHE A 113 -6.76 6.87 3.90
C PHE A 113 -6.23 5.80 4.86
N GLU A 114 -5.05 6.00 5.45
CA GLU A 114 -4.49 5.05 6.43
C GLU A 114 -5.41 4.86 7.65
N LEU A 115 -6.01 5.95 8.14
CA LEU A 115 -6.99 5.89 9.23
C LEU A 115 -8.26 5.14 8.80
N LEU A 116 -8.79 5.43 7.62
CA LEU A 116 -9.95 4.73 7.05
C LEU A 116 -9.68 3.24 6.85
N LEU A 117 -8.46 2.86 6.45
CA LEU A 117 -8.04 1.47 6.33
C LEU A 117 -8.07 0.75 7.67
N ILE A 118 -7.51 1.37 8.72
CA ILE A 118 -7.50 0.79 10.06
C ILE A 118 -8.93 0.62 10.58
N GLU A 119 -9.78 1.62 10.37
CA GLU A 119 -11.19 1.54 10.74
C GLU A 119 -11.93 0.45 9.95
N ALA A 120 -11.71 0.37 8.64
CA ALA A 120 -12.28 -0.67 7.80
C ALA A 120 -11.88 -2.07 8.27
N ILE A 121 -10.60 -2.28 8.62
CA ILE A 121 -10.13 -3.55 9.18
C ILE A 121 -10.87 -3.90 10.47
N ARG A 122 -11.03 -2.93 11.39
CA ARG A 122 -11.75 -3.13 12.65
C ARG A 122 -13.25 -3.36 12.49
N ARG A 123 -13.85 -2.84 11.40
CA ARG A 123 -15.26 -3.14 11.06
C ARG A 123 -15.43 -4.54 10.49
N LEU A 124 -14.42 -5.08 9.79
CA LEU A 124 -14.44 -6.44 9.29
C LEU A 124 -14.31 -7.46 10.40
N ASP A 125 -13.48 -7.16 11.38
CA ASP A 125 -13.23 -7.99 12.53
C ASP A 125 -12.93 -7.08 13.73
N SER A 126 -13.86 -7.05 14.68
CA SER A 126 -13.73 -6.21 15.89
C SER A 126 -12.57 -6.65 16.78
N ASP A 127 -12.16 -7.90 16.68
CA ASP A 127 -11.06 -8.51 17.43
C ASP A 127 -9.75 -8.54 16.63
N ALA A 128 -9.69 -7.84 15.49
CA ALA A 128 -8.50 -7.79 14.65
C ALA A 128 -7.28 -7.23 15.41
N ASP A 129 -6.16 -7.95 15.36
CA ASP A 129 -4.88 -7.48 15.89
C ASP A 129 -4.20 -6.56 14.86
N VAL A 130 -4.46 -5.26 14.98
CA VAL A 130 -3.90 -4.23 14.08
C VAL A 130 -2.65 -3.60 14.67
N ARG A 131 -1.53 -3.67 13.94
CA ARG A 131 -0.22 -3.15 14.35
C ARG A 131 0.33 -2.14 13.35
N LEU A 132 0.69 -0.95 13.84
CA LEU A 132 1.42 0.06 13.09
C LEU A 132 2.92 -0.24 13.11
N VAL A 133 3.55 -0.27 11.94
CA VAL A 133 4.97 -0.58 11.80
C VAL A 133 5.78 0.73 11.83
N GLY A 134 6.23 1.11 13.02
CA GLY A 134 6.84 2.43 13.31
C GLY A 134 8.16 2.78 12.60
N ARG A 135 8.76 1.89 11.80
CA ARG A 135 9.94 2.26 10.98
C ARG A 135 9.59 3.15 9.78
N ALA A 136 8.33 3.18 9.38
CA ALA A 136 7.90 3.85 8.16
C ALA A 136 7.84 5.39 8.24
N LEU A 137 7.99 6.00 9.42
CA LEU A 137 8.07 7.46 9.56
C LEU A 137 9.49 7.99 9.36
N ARG A 138 10.54 7.17 9.54
CA ARG A 138 11.95 7.61 9.47
C ARG A 138 12.56 7.55 8.07
N ASP A 139 12.08 6.66 7.20
CA ASP A 139 12.59 6.54 5.83
C ASP A 139 11.96 7.59 4.88
N LEU A 140 10.87 8.24 5.29
CA LEU A 140 10.23 9.33 4.56
C LEU A 140 11.13 10.59 4.46
N ASP A 141 11.64 11.06 5.60
CA ASP A 141 12.48 12.27 5.72
C ASP A 141 13.85 12.11 5.02
N ARG A 142 14.28 10.88 4.76
CA ARG A 142 15.56 10.60 4.09
C ARG A 142 15.47 10.68 2.57
N THR A 143 14.31 10.38 2.00
CA THR A 143 14.09 10.42 0.54
C THR A 143 13.91 11.85 0.04
N GLU A 144 13.40 12.76 0.89
CA GLU A 144 13.29 14.20 0.59
C GLU A 144 14.62 14.96 0.66
N ARG A 145 15.65 14.41 1.31
CA ARG A 145 16.95 15.07 1.53
C ARG A 145 18.08 14.62 0.61
N THR A 146 17.78 13.85 -0.43
CA THR A 146 18.79 13.60 -1.49
C THR A 146 18.62 14.68 -2.55
N PRO A 147 19.43 15.76 -2.56
CA PRO A 147 19.45 16.66 -3.71
C PRO A 147 19.79 15.83 -4.95
N LEU A 148 19.04 16.04 -6.03
CA LEU A 148 19.47 15.66 -7.37
C LEU A 148 20.88 16.23 -7.53
N GLY A 149 21.88 15.35 -7.54
CA GLY A 149 23.26 15.73 -7.76
C GLY A 149 23.32 16.64 -8.97
N GLU A 150 23.78 17.87 -8.76
CA GLU A 150 24.07 18.79 -9.83
C GLU A 150 24.99 18.06 -10.81
N PRO A 151 24.68 18.00 -12.12
CA PRO A 151 25.64 17.54 -13.09
C PRO A 151 26.81 18.51 -13.04
N GLY A 152 27.90 18.06 -12.43
CA GLY A 152 29.14 18.80 -12.34
C GLY A 152 29.51 19.35 -13.70
N GLU A 153 29.80 20.64 -13.71
CA GLU A 153 30.64 21.30 -14.69
C GLU A 153 31.78 20.36 -15.10
N SER A 154 31.68 19.80 -16.30
CA SER A 154 32.85 19.29 -16.99
C SER A 154 33.29 20.37 -17.97
N MET A 155 33.88 21.44 -17.43
CA MET A 155 34.87 22.23 -18.16
C MET A 155 36.13 21.35 -18.26
N ARG A 156 36.39 20.83 -19.45
CA ARG A 156 37.70 20.77 -20.11
C ARG A 156 37.58 20.11 -21.47
#